data_AF-Q4VG09-F1
#
_entry.id   AF-Q4VG09-F1
#
_cell.length_a   1.000
_cell.length_b   1.000
_cell.length_c   1.000
_cell.angle_alpha   90.00
_cell.angle_beta   90.00
_cell.angle_gamma   90.00
#
_symmetry.space_group_name_H-M   'P 1'
#
loop_
_entity.id
_entity.type
_entity.pdbx_description
1 polymer ?
#
loop_
_entity_poly.entity_id
_entity_poly.type
_entity_poly.pdbx_seq_one_letter_code
_entity_poly.pdbx_strand_id
1 'polypeptide(L)'
;VFTTSEDNQTEVDINIYQGERPLVKYNKFLGSLKLKNIPRAPKNVPKIEVTFESDANGICKITARDALTKKEQSLELLPSGGLTKSEIERMIKDAETKKICDQKTVYVVESKNKLRKFIEECDAIHADVKGVDKLRRMVYSDQFDPEVAERKMEEVRARL
;
A
#
# COMPACT_ATOMS: atom_id res chain seq x y z
N VAL A 1 -11.79 -2.35 0.46
CA VAL A 1 -11.88 -2.69 -0.98
C VAL A 1 -10.63 -2.15 -1.64
N PHE A 2 -9.89 -3.00 -2.34
CA PHE A 2 -8.67 -2.67 -3.08
C PHE A 2 -8.96 -2.53 -4.57
N THR A 3 -7.99 -2.04 -5.34
CA THR A 3 -8.11 -1.84 -6.78
C THR A 3 -6.75 -1.97 -7.48
N THR A 4 -6.74 -1.96 -8.81
CA THR A 4 -5.54 -2.02 -9.63
C THR A 4 -4.79 -0.69 -9.60
N SER A 5 -3.46 -0.78 -9.65
CA SER A 5 -2.57 0.39 -9.67
C SER A 5 -2.19 0.84 -11.08
N GLU A 6 -2.38 -0.04 -12.07
CA GLU A 6 -2.03 0.20 -13.48
C GLU A 6 -3.21 -0.07 -14.41
N ASP A 7 -3.20 0.62 -15.55
CA ASP A 7 -4.20 0.42 -16.61
C ASP A 7 -4.04 -0.95 -17.24
N ASN A 8 -5.17 -1.62 -17.50
CA ASN A 8 -5.21 -2.96 -18.09
C ASN A 8 -4.48 -4.04 -17.27
N GLN A 9 -4.26 -3.78 -15.97
CA GLN A 9 -3.67 -4.74 -15.05
C GLN A 9 -4.55 -6.00 -14.94
N THR A 10 -4.02 -7.15 -15.37
CA THR A 10 -4.75 -8.43 -15.39
C THR A 10 -4.50 -9.33 -14.18
N GLU A 11 -3.54 -8.97 -13.34
CA GLU A 11 -3.21 -9.69 -12.11
C GLU A 11 -2.86 -8.74 -10.97
N VAL A 12 -3.22 -9.12 -9.75
CA VAL A 12 -2.85 -8.41 -8.52
C VAL A 12 -2.19 -9.39 -7.56
N ASP A 13 -1.02 -8.99 -7.08
CA ASP A 13 -0.27 -9.69 -6.05
C ASP A 13 -0.62 -9.14 -4.66
N ILE A 14 -1.13 -10.02 -3.80
CA ILE A 14 -1.51 -9.72 -2.43
C ILE A 14 -0.50 -10.40 -1.53
N ASN A 15 0.31 -9.61 -0.84
CA ASN A 15 1.33 -10.11 0.07
C ASN A 15 0.82 -10.02 1.51
N ILE A 16 0.86 -11.15 2.23
CA ILE A 16 0.40 -11.27 3.60
C ILE A 16 1.60 -11.19 4.54
N TYR A 17 1.51 -10.30 5.52
CA TYR A 17 2.54 -10.09 6.53
C TYR A 17 1.92 -10.14 7.94
N GLN A 18 2.74 -10.50 8.92
CA GLN A 18 2.41 -10.51 10.34
C GLN A 18 3.41 -9.66 11.12
N GLY A 19 2.89 -8.69 11.89
CA GLY A 19 3.66 -7.82 12.76
C GLY A 19 2.93 -6.52 13.07
N GLU A 20 3.42 -5.81 14.08
CA GLU A 20 2.82 -4.57 14.61
C GLU A 20 3.42 -3.29 13.99
N ARG A 21 4.45 -3.43 13.14
CA ARG A 21 5.16 -2.28 12.57
C ARG A 21 4.49 -1.84 11.27
N PRO A 22 4.48 -0.53 10.95
CA PRO A 22 3.75 -0.03 9.79
C PRO A 22 4.42 -0.31 8.43
N LEU A 23 5.71 -0.71 8.43
CA LEU A 23 6.47 -0.97 7.21
C LEU A 23 6.69 -2.48 7.03
N VAL A 24 6.29 -3.00 5.87
CA VAL A 24 6.34 -4.43 5.53
C VAL A 24 7.72 -5.08 5.71
N LYS A 25 8.81 -4.33 5.46
CA LYS A 25 10.20 -4.81 5.62
C LYS A 25 10.56 -5.22 7.06
N TYR A 26 9.77 -4.81 8.04
CA TYR A 26 9.99 -5.11 9.45
C TYR A 26 9.00 -6.13 10.01
N ASN A 27 8.10 -6.64 9.17
CA ASN A 27 7.12 -7.65 9.53
C ASN A 27 7.50 -9.00 8.91
N LYS A 28 6.98 -10.08 9.49
CA LYS A 28 7.20 -11.42 8.98
C LYS A 28 6.31 -11.67 7.76
N PHE A 29 6.89 -12.07 6.64
CA PHE A 29 6.13 -12.52 5.48
C PHE A 29 5.53 -13.90 5.75
N LEU A 30 4.22 -14.05 5.51
CA LEU A 30 3.52 -15.32 5.69
C LEU A 30 3.21 -16.02 4.37
N GLY A 31 3.03 -15.26 3.30
CA GLY A 31 2.73 -15.81 1.99
C GLY A 31 2.21 -14.74 1.03
N SER A 32 2.04 -15.13 -0.22
CA SER A 32 1.47 -14.27 -1.25
C SER A 32 0.37 -15.00 -2.00
N LEU A 33 -0.62 -14.22 -2.45
CA LEU A 33 -1.77 -14.67 -3.18
C LEU A 33 -1.84 -13.85 -4.48
N LYS A 34 -1.83 -14.53 -5.62
CA LYS A 34 -1.93 -13.89 -6.92
C LYS A 34 -3.33 -14.06 -7.49
N LEU A 35 -4.11 -12.98 -7.53
CA LEU A 35 -5.41 -12.96 -8.19
C LEU A 35 -5.22 -12.68 -9.68
N LYS A 36 -5.41 -13.70 -10.52
CA LYS A 36 -5.26 -13.62 -11.98
C LYS A 36 -6.61 -13.45 -12.68
N ASN A 37 -6.56 -13.10 -13.96
CA ASN A 37 -7.72 -12.94 -14.84
C ASN A 37 -8.66 -11.79 -14.46
N ILE A 38 -8.08 -10.70 -13.95
CA ILE A 38 -8.81 -9.45 -13.76
C ILE A 38 -9.11 -8.87 -15.16
N PRO A 39 -10.36 -8.46 -15.45
CA PRO A 39 -10.69 -7.81 -16.71
C PRO A 39 -9.83 -6.58 -16.94
N ARG A 40 -9.40 -6.39 -18.19
CA ARG A 40 -8.68 -5.17 -18.58
C ARG A 40 -9.61 -3.97 -18.40
N ALA A 41 -9.26 -3.11 -17.46
CA ALA A 41 -9.95 -1.88 -17.16
C ALA A 41 -8.93 -0.80 -16.80
N PRO A 42 -9.31 0.48 -16.85
CA PRO A 42 -8.50 1.55 -16.29
C PRO A 42 -8.17 1.28 -14.81
N LYS A 43 -7.05 1.81 -14.34
CA LYS A 43 -6.70 1.77 -12.91
C LYS A 43 -7.85 2.31 -12.06
N ASN A 44 -7.95 1.86 -10.82
CA ASN A 44 -9.01 2.22 -9.88
C ASN A 44 -10.45 1.72 -10.21
N VAL A 45 -10.67 1.05 -11.35
CA VAL A 45 -12.00 0.53 -11.73
C VAL A 45 -12.27 -0.87 -11.17
N PRO A 46 -11.37 -1.88 -11.31
CA PRO A 46 -11.57 -3.20 -10.71
C PRO A 46 -11.68 -3.10 -9.19
N LYS A 47 -12.65 -3.80 -8.59
CA LYS A 47 -12.85 -3.81 -7.14
C LYS A 47 -12.47 -5.18 -6.60
N ILE A 48 -11.42 -5.21 -5.80
CA ILE A 48 -10.88 -6.43 -5.21
C ILE A 48 -11.25 -6.44 -3.73
N GLU A 49 -12.03 -7.45 -3.36
CA GLU A 49 -12.44 -7.72 -1.99
C GLU A 49 -11.46 -8.72 -1.40
N VAL A 50 -10.86 -8.37 -0.26
CA VAL A 50 -9.96 -9.27 0.47
C VAL A 50 -10.58 -9.53 1.84
N THR A 51 -10.83 -10.79 2.13
CA THR A 51 -11.44 -11.26 3.37
C THR A 51 -10.43 -12.08 4.14
N PHE A 52 -10.38 -11.87 5.45
CA PHE A 52 -9.55 -12.61 6.38
C PHE A 52 -10.46 -13.35 7.35
N GLU A 53 -10.39 -14.67 7.34
CA GLU A 53 -11.16 -15.56 8.20
C GLU A 53 -10.19 -16.28 9.12
N SER A 54 -10.37 -16.15 10.44
CA SER A 54 -9.54 -16.80 11.44
C SER A 54 -10.39 -17.80 12.20
N ASP A 55 -9.96 -19.05 12.25
CA ASP A 55 -10.62 -20.12 13.01
C ASP A 55 -10.05 -20.23 14.45
N ALA A 56 -10.81 -20.85 15.36
CA ALA A 56 -10.41 -21.13 16.74
C ALA A 56 -9.14 -22.01 16.83
N ASN A 57 -8.86 -22.78 15.78
CA ASN A 57 -7.64 -23.58 15.64
C ASN A 57 -6.40 -22.74 15.25
N GLY A 58 -6.56 -21.44 15.00
CA GLY A 58 -5.46 -20.55 14.57
C GLY A 58 -5.10 -20.69 13.09
N ILE A 59 -5.97 -21.30 12.28
CA ILE A 59 -5.83 -21.32 10.82
C ILE A 59 -6.43 -20.03 10.28
N CYS A 60 -5.63 -19.27 9.53
CA CYS A 60 -6.08 -18.05 8.87
C CYS A 60 -6.30 -18.33 7.38
N LYS A 61 -7.52 -18.17 6.89
CA LYS A 61 -7.86 -18.22 5.49
C LYS A 61 -7.99 -16.80 4.95
N ILE A 62 -7.23 -16.50 3.91
CA ILE A 62 -7.26 -15.22 3.21
C ILE A 62 -7.86 -15.50 1.84
N THR A 63 -8.95 -14.80 1.51
CA THR A 63 -9.63 -14.93 0.23
C THR A 63 -9.63 -13.58 -0.47
N ALA A 64 -9.14 -13.55 -1.71
CA ALA A 64 -9.22 -12.38 -2.58
C ALA A 64 -10.18 -12.65 -3.73
N ARG A 65 -11.14 -11.75 -3.92
CA ARG A 65 -12.21 -11.87 -4.91
C ARG A 65 -12.31 -10.61 -5.74
N ASP A 66 -12.43 -10.77 -7.06
CA ASP A 66 -12.84 -9.67 -7.93
C ASP A 66 -14.36 -9.54 -7.91
N ALA A 67 -14.86 -8.35 -7.58
CA ALA A 67 -16.28 -8.08 -7.43
C ALA A 67 -17.05 -8.20 -8.76
N LEU A 68 -16.39 -7.99 -9.91
CA LEU A 68 -17.00 -8.07 -11.24
C LEU A 68 -17.08 -9.51 -11.74
N THR A 69 -15.93 -10.19 -11.85
CA THR A 69 -15.88 -11.56 -12.38
C THR A 69 -16.30 -12.62 -11.37
N LYS A 70 -16.40 -12.26 -10.09
CA LYS A 70 -16.62 -13.18 -8.95
C LYS A 70 -15.55 -14.25 -8.80
N LYS A 71 -14.46 -14.19 -9.58
CA LYS A 71 -13.32 -15.09 -9.43
C LYS A 71 -12.63 -14.80 -8.11
N GLU A 72 -12.28 -15.87 -7.42
CA GLU A 72 -11.59 -15.82 -6.15
C GLU A 72 -10.34 -16.69 -6.16
N GLN A 73 -9.40 -16.33 -5.31
CA GLN A 73 -8.23 -17.11 -4.95
C GLN A 73 -8.12 -17.07 -3.44
N SER A 74 -7.71 -18.17 -2.82
CA SER A 74 -7.54 -18.23 -1.37
C SER A 74 -6.21 -18.86 -0.97
N LEU A 75 -5.70 -18.42 0.17
CA LEU A 75 -4.51 -18.96 0.83
C LEU A 75 -4.88 -19.32 2.27
N GLU A 76 -4.57 -20.55 2.67
CA GLU A 76 -4.72 -21.01 4.05
C GLU A 76 -3.35 -21.03 4.74
N LEU A 77 -3.25 -20.34 5.86
CA LEU A 77 -2.04 -20.22 6.67
C LEU A 77 -2.19 -21.08 7.92
N LEU A 78 -1.32 -22.08 8.05
CA LEU A 78 -1.28 -22.98 9.19
C LEU A 78 -0.52 -22.32 10.37
N PRO A 79 -0.98 -22.52 11.62
CA PRO A 79 -0.38 -21.91 12.81
C PRO A 79 1.05 -22.37 13.10
N SER A 80 1.46 -23.54 12.59
CA SER A 80 2.78 -24.13 12.83
C SER A 80 3.95 -23.36 12.19
N GLY A 81 3.69 -22.41 11.29
CA GLY A 81 4.70 -21.54 10.66
C GLY A 81 4.85 -20.15 11.30
N GLY A 82 4.10 -19.86 12.38
CA GLY A 82 3.98 -18.54 13.01
C GLY A 82 5.21 -18.07 13.79
N LEU A 83 5.05 -16.98 14.54
CA LEU A 83 6.07 -16.47 15.47
C LEU A 83 5.97 -17.22 16.80
N THR A 84 7.11 -17.60 17.38
CA THR A 84 7.16 -18.10 18.76
C THR A 84 6.78 -16.97 19.74
N LYS A 85 6.33 -17.31 20.95
CA LYS A 85 5.98 -16.30 21.98
C LYS A 85 7.13 -15.33 22.24
N SER A 86 8.37 -15.82 22.30
CA SER A 86 9.55 -14.99 22.48
C SER A 86 9.82 -14.05 21.30
N GLU A 87 9.57 -14.49 20.06
CA GLU A 87 9.66 -13.62 18.88
C GLU A 87 8.56 -12.56 18.87
N ILE A 88 7.33 -12.91 19.27
CA ILE A 88 6.22 -11.97 19.39
C ILE A 88 6.57 -10.86 20.38
N GLU A 89 7.01 -11.22 21.59
CA GLU A 89 7.39 -10.24 22.62
C GLU A 89 8.53 -9.32 22.14
N ARG A 90 9.53 -9.90 21.48
CA ARG A 90 10.62 -9.11 20.89
C ARG A 90 10.11 -8.15 19.82
N MET A 91 9.24 -8.59 18.92
CA MET A 91 8.67 -7.77 17.85
C MET A 91 7.81 -6.63 18.40
N ILE A 92 7.02 -6.89 19.45
CA ILE A 92 6.23 -5.86 20.14
C ILE A 92 7.16 -4.80 20.74
N LYS A 93 8.18 -5.22 21.48
CA LYS A 93 9.15 -4.30 22.10
C LYS A 93 9.91 -3.48 21.06
N ASP A 94 10.32 -4.10 19.96
CA ASP A 94 10.98 -3.43 18.84
C ASP A 94 10.04 -2.40 18.19
N ALA A 95 8.75 -2.73 18.02
CA ALA A 95 7.74 -1.83 17.48
C ALA A 95 7.55 -0.59 18.37
N GLU A 96 7.45 -0.77 19.69
CA GLU A 96 7.34 0.34 20.65
C GLU A 96 8.56 1.25 20.62
N THR A 97 9.76 0.66 20.64
CA THR A 97 11.03 1.41 20.66
C THR A 97 11.24 2.18 19.35
N LYS A 98 10.79 1.63 18.22
CA LYS A 98 10.96 2.21 16.88
C LYS A 98 9.80 3.12 16.45
N LYS A 99 8.73 3.23 17.24
CA LYS A 99 7.49 3.94 16.89
C LYS A 99 7.72 5.34 16.31
N ILE A 100 8.57 6.15 16.93
CA ILE A 100 8.86 7.53 16.48
C ILE A 100 9.56 7.54 15.12
N CYS A 101 10.53 6.64 14.91
CA CYS A 101 11.27 6.54 13.65
C CYS A 101 10.36 6.01 12.52
N ASP A 102 9.52 5.04 12.85
CA ASP A 102 8.55 4.47 11.92
C ASP A 102 7.49 5.51 11.52
N GLN A 103 6.98 6.30 12.47
CA GLN A 103 6.05 7.41 12.19
C GLN A 103 6.64 8.43 11.22
N LYS A 104 7.90 8.84 11.41
CA LYS A 104 8.58 9.75 10.47
C LYS A 104 8.66 9.16 9.07
N THR A 105 8.99 7.87 8.97
CA THR A 105 9.11 7.18 7.69
C THR A 105 7.75 7.03 7.00
N VAL A 106 6.70 6.68 7.76
CA VAL A 106 5.32 6.61 7.27
C VAL A 106 4.88 7.97 6.76
N TYR A 107 5.11 9.03 7.52
CA TYR A 107 4.77 10.39 7.11
C TYR A 107 5.42 10.77 5.77
N VAL A 108 6.71 10.48 5.59
CA VAL A 108 7.41 10.68 4.30
C VAL A 108 6.77 9.90 3.16
N VAL A 109 6.45 8.61 3.38
CA VAL A 109 5.84 7.76 2.35
C VAL A 109 4.42 8.23 2.00
N GLU A 110 3.63 8.60 3.00
CA GLU A 110 2.27 9.12 2.81
C GLU A 110 2.28 10.45 2.04
N SER A 111 3.15 11.39 2.40
CA SER A 111 3.28 12.65 1.68
C SER A 111 3.77 12.44 0.24
N LYS A 112 4.68 11.49 -0.01
CA LYS A 112 5.04 11.09 -1.39
C LYS A 112 3.83 10.54 -2.15
N ASN A 113 3.02 9.69 -1.53
CA ASN A 113 1.82 9.10 -2.16
C ASN A 113 0.75 10.17 -2.45
N LYS A 114 0.50 11.08 -1.51
CA LYS A 114 -0.39 12.25 -1.73
C LYS A 114 0.07 13.08 -2.90
N LEU A 115 1.37 13.36 -2.98
CA LEU A 115 1.93 14.17 -4.05
C LEU A 115 1.84 13.46 -5.42
N ARG A 116 2.13 12.15 -5.47
CA ARG A 116 1.93 11.34 -6.68
C ARG A 116 0.49 11.40 -7.17
N LYS A 117 -0.47 11.24 -6.27
CA LYS A 117 -1.90 11.33 -6.60
C LYS A 117 -2.26 12.70 -7.18
N PHE A 118 -1.74 13.77 -6.60
CA PHE A 118 -1.96 15.12 -7.11
C PHE A 118 -1.34 15.37 -8.48
N ILE A 119 -0.12 14.86 -8.72
CA ILE A 119 0.51 14.92 -10.05
C ILE A 119 -0.38 14.20 -11.07
N GLU A 120 -0.88 13.00 -10.75
CA GLU A 120 -1.79 12.26 -11.64
C GLU A 120 -3.10 13.02 -11.91
N GLU A 121 -3.65 13.70 -10.91
CA GLU A 121 -4.84 14.56 -11.08
C GLU A 121 -4.55 15.78 -11.98
N CYS A 122 -3.39 16.42 -11.83
CA CYS A 122 -2.97 17.54 -12.69
C CYS A 122 -2.75 17.10 -14.13
N ASP A 123 -2.09 15.95 -14.33
CA ASP A 123 -1.84 15.35 -15.64
C ASP A 123 -3.16 15.05 -16.36
N ALA A 124 -4.17 14.54 -15.64
CA ALA A 124 -5.50 14.28 -16.20
C ALA A 124 -6.20 15.56 -16.71
N ILE A 125 -6.02 16.68 -16.02
CA ILE A 125 -6.61 17.98 -16.38
C ILE A 125 -5.80 18.69 -17.51
N HIS A 126 -4.68 18.12 -17.95
CA HIS A 126 -3.74 18.74 -18.91
C HIS A 126 -3.24 20.11 -18.44
N ALA A 127 -3.11 20.27 -17.12
CA ALA A 127 -2.63 21.51 -16.55
C ALA A 127 -1.11 21.60 -16.73
N ASP A 128 -0.66 22.26 -17.80
CA ASP A 128 0.75 22.49 -18.10
C ASP A 128 1.32 23.61 -17.21
N VAL A 129 1.45 23.29 -15.92
CA VAL A 129 1.93 24.21 -14.90
C VAL A 129 3.36 23.81 -14.55
N LYS A 130 4.34 24.71 -14.76
CA LYS A 130 5.75 24.56 -14.34
C LYS A 130 5.95 24.09 -12.88
N GLY A 131 4.92 24.22 -12.05
CA GLY A 131 4.89 23.71 -10.68
C GLY A 131 4.83 22.17 -10.59
N VAL A 132 4.11 21.50 -11.50
CA VAL A 132 3.95 20.04 -11.51
C VAL A 132 5.29 19.35 -11.81
N ASP A 133 6.08 19.85 -12.76
CA ASP A 133 7.44 19.34 -13.05
C ASP A 133 8.38 19.43 -11.85
N LYS A 134 8.26 20.51 -11.06
CA LYS A 134 9.06 20.67 -9.85
C LYS A 134 8.65 19.64 -8.80
N LEU A 135 7.35 19.43 -8.60
CA LEU A 135 6.82 18.41 -7.69
C LEU A 135 7.26 17.01 -8.11
N ARG A 136 7.21 16.70 -9.41
CA ARG A 136 7.69 15.43 -9.97
C ARG A 136 9.15 15.18 -9.62
N ARG A 137 10.04 16.16 -9.83
CA ARG A 137 11.45 16.06 -9.43
C ARG A 137 11.65 15.83 -7.94
N MET A 138 10.82 16.45 -7.09
CA MET A 138 10.92 16.28 -5.63
C MET A 138 10.53 14.85 -5.20
N VAL A 139 9.49 14.26 -5.79
CA VAL A 139 9.06 12.87 -5.46
C VAL A 139 10.19 11.86 -5.70
N TYR A 140 10.91 12.00 -6.81
CA TYR A 140 12.00 11.10 -7.21
C TYR A 140 13.36 11.45 -6.58
N SER A 141 13.44 12.51 -5.77
CA SER A 141 14.67 12.86 -5.06
C SER A 141 14.87 12.00 -3.81
N ASP A 142 16.14 11.73 -3.49
CA ASP A 142 16.55 11.01 -2.28
C ASP A 142 16.32 11.84 -1.00
N GLN A 143 16.35 13.17 -1.12
CA GLN A 143 16.09 14.11 -0.02
C GLN A 143 14.68 14.69 -0.10
N PHE A 144 13.67 13.83 0.05
CA PHE A 144 12.29 14.30 0.09
C PHE A 144 11.96 14.92 1.45
N ASP A 145 11.66 16.21 1.42
CA ASP A 145 11.13 16.94 2.57
C ASP A 145 9.60 17.09 2.45
N PRO A 146 8.81 16.44 3.33
CA PRO A 146 7.35 16.48 3.27
C PRO A 146 6.77 17.89 3.40
N GLU A 147 7.36 18.75 4.24
CA GLU A 147 6.82 20.08 4.52
C GLU A 147 6.97 21.00 3.29
N VAL A 148 8.15 20.94 2.65
CA VAL A 148 8.42 21.70 1.42
C VAL A 148 7.54 21.20 0.27
N ALA A 149 7.35 19.88 0.19
CA ALA A 149 6.50 19.24 -0.82
C ALA A 149 5.02 19.65 -0.67
N GLU A 150 4.48 19.62 0.55
CA GLU A 150 3.09 20.01 0.84
C GLU A 150 2.84 21.49 0.56
N ARG A 151 3.72 22.38 1.01
CA ARG A 151 3.62 23.81 0.69
C ARG A 151 3.63 24.07 -0.81
N LYS A 152 4.49 23.36 -1.56
CA LYS A 152 4.58 23.52 -3.00
C LYS A 152 3.33 22.98 -3.71
N MET A 153 2.77 21.88 -3.21
CA MET A 153 1.52 21.31 -3.71
C MET A 153 0.35 22.29 -3.53
N GLU A 154 0.25 22.96 -2.38
CA GLU A 154 -0.75 24.01 -2.15
C GLU A 154 -0.59 25.21 -3.08
N GLU A 155 0.66 25.68 -3.30
CA GLU A 155 0.94 26.76 -4.25
C GLU A 155 0.52 26.41 -5.68
N VAL A 156 0.69 25.16 -6.11
CA VAL A 156 0.24 24.69 -7.43
C VAL A 156 -1.27 24.60 -7.46
N ARG A 157 -1.89 24.04 -6.40
CA ARG A 157 -3.34 23.94 -6.28
C ARG A 157 -4.05 25.30 -6.31
N ALA A 158 -3.45 26.34 -5.74
CA ALA A 158 -4.00 27.70 -5.78
C ALA A 158 -3.87 28.40 -7.14
N ARG A 159 -3.08 27.84 -8.07
CA ARG A 159 -2.84 28.37 -9.42
C ARG A 159 -3.61 27.62 -10.51
N LEU A 160 -4.17 26.46 -10.18
CA LEU A 160 -5.10 25.69 -11.02
C LEU A 160 -6.49 26.31 -10.92
#